data_AF-A0A1C1A263-F1
#
_entry.id   AF-A0A1C1A263-F1
#
_cell.length_a   1.000
_cell.length_b   1.000
_cell.length_c   1.000
_cell.angle_alpha   90.00
_cell.angle_beta   90.00
_cell.angle_gamma   90.00
#
_symmetry.space_group_name_H-M   'P 1'
#
loop_
_entity.id
_entity.type
_entity.pdbx_description
1 polymer ?
#
loop_
_entity_poly.entity_id
_entity_poly.type
_entity_poly.pdbx_seq_one_letter_code
_entity_poly.pdbx_strand_id
1 'polypeptide(L)'
;MAQYFVNFAKKTLTEIPKKRKIRMHDKIKESLIGILKASLSNVPYAGGLLNELIFDIRGRIVQKRINNFVESFLNYILDHGINLEESAFTSETFNDLYISILKRVIDITSEEKLRIFRQILVSNTIMSYESTFRETFLDLVSRLDYIQIEILKMYKETGRRGSMDLEDGYIGSVSQLTSRSFKIETIETIKTHFPNINTIETEGKYEFYMCDLISKSLLVDKKTMGNTWNVVEKEGLTLLYITDFGKEFINFITSTP
;
A
#
# COMPACT_ATOMS: atom_id res chain seq x y z
N MET A 1 29.14 -14.14 -10.34
CA MET A 1 28.09 -13.30 -9.71
C MET A 1 27.32 -14.03 -8.61
N ALA A 2 27.03 -15.33 -8.72
CA ALA A 2 26.44 -16.12 -7.61
C ALA A 2 27.27 -16.05 -6.30
N GLN A 3 28.60 -16.07 -6.39
CA GLN A 3 29.50 -15.92 -5.22
C GLN A 3 29.33 -14.57 -4.48
N TYR A 4 28.96 -13.51 -5.19
CA TYR A 4 28.76 -12.18 -4.60
C TYR A 4 27.44 -12.10 -3.82
N PHE A 5 26.41 -12.84 -4.23
CA PHE A 5 25.13 -12.93 -3.52
C PHE A 5 25.21 -13.74 -2.23
N VAL A 6 25.95 -14.85 -2.27
CA VAL A 6 26.26 -15.64 -1.07
C VAL A 6 27.07 -14.82 -0.07
N ASN A 7 27.99 -13.97 -0.55
CA ASN A 7 28.81 -13.11 0.31
C ASN A 7 28.06 -11.88 0.83
N PHE A 8 27.15 -11.28 0.06
CA PHE A 8 26.28 -10.20 0.52
C PHE A 8 25.34 -10.71 1.62
N ALA A 9 24.67 -11.84 1.40
CA ALA A 9 23.80 -12.47 2.39
C ALA A 9 24.54 -12.88 3.67
N LYS A 10 25.79 -13.36 3.56
CA LYS A 10 26.63 -13.64 4.75
C LYS A 10 26.96 -12.37 5.55
N LYS A 11 27.20 -11.24 4.88
CA LYS A 11 27.58 -9.98 5.51
C LYS A 11 26.44 -9.32 6.28
N THR A 12 25.22 -9.31 5.72
CA THR A 12 24.03 -8.78 6.42
C THR A 12 23.67 -9.62 7.66
N LEU A 13 23.96 -10.93 7.63
CA LEU A 13 23.66 -11.86 8.74
C LEU A 13 24.64 -11.77 9.91
N THR A 14 25.86 -11.27 9.72
CA THR A 14 26.85 -11.11 10.80
C THR A 14 26.65 -9.85 11.64
N GLU A 15 25.89 -8.87 11.14
CA GLU A 15 25.69 -7.57 11.79
C GLU A 15 24.36 -7.45 12.56
N ILE A 16 23.52 -8.48 12.54
CA ILE A 16 22.30 -8.51 13.37
C ILE A 16 22.73 -8.62 14.85
N PRO A 17 22.44 -7.62 15.71
CA PRO A 17 23.00 -7.56 17.05
C PRO A 17 22.51 -8.74 17.91
N LYS A 18 23.46 -9.60 18.30
CA LYS A 18 23.31 -10.69 19.29
C LYS A 18 23.01 -10.16 20.69
N LYS A 19 21.90 -9.46 20.93
CA LYS A 19 21.44 -9.14 22.30
C LYS A 19 19.92 -8.98 22.34
N ARG A 20 19.20 -10.10 22.41
CA ARG A 20 18.18 -10.40 23.44
C ARG A 20 17.62 -11.80 23.20
N LYS A 21 17.59 -12.56 24.29
CA LYS A 21 17.30 -13.99 24.39
C LYS A 21 15.77 -14.17 24.45
N ILE A 22 15.15 -14.71 23.41
CA ILE A 22 13.75 -15.18 23.44
C ILE A 22 13.73 -16.60 22.85
N ARG A 23 13.85 -17.59 23.74
CA ARG A 23 13.74 -19.02 23.42
C ARG A 23 12.27 -19.40 23.25
N MET A 24 11.68 -19.11 22.09
CA MET A 24 10.62 -19.90 21.41
C MET A 24 10.26 -19.23 20.07
N HIS A 25 11.24 -18.80 19.27
CA HIS A 25 11.01 -18.12 17.99
C HIS A 25 12.05 -18.44 16.90
N ASP A 26 13.05 -19.29 17.19
CA ASP A 26 14.15 -19.53 16.25
C ASP A 26 13.76 -20.40 15.05
N LYS A 27 12.90 -21.43 15.23
CA LYS A 27 12.49 -22.32 14.13
C LYS A 27 11.58 -21.63 13.10
N ILE A 28 10.56 -20.91 13.54
CA ILE A 28 9.63 -20.20 12.65
C ILE A 28 10.38 -19.08 11.91
N LYS A 29 11.28 -18.39 12.61
CA LYS A 29 12.18 -17.40 12.01
C LYS A 29 13.10 -18.04 10.97
N GLU A 30 13.71 -19.19 11.26
CA GLU A 30 14.55 -19.92 10.30
C GLU A 30 13.75 -20.47 9.11
N SER A 31 12.52 -20.93 9.31
CA SER A 31 11.62 -21.37 8.23
C SER A 31 11.18 -20.21 7.35
N LEU A 32 10.75 -19.07 7.91
CA LEU A 32 10.37 -17.89 7.14
C LEU A 32 11.57 -17.33 6.36
N ILE A 33 12.70 -17.18 7.04
CA ILE A 33 13.95 -16.77 6.41
C ILE A 33 14.36 -17.80 5.35
N GLY A 34 14.10 -19.10 5.56
CA GLY A 34 14.35 -20.18 4.62
C GLY A 34 13.47 -20.09 3.37
N ILE A 35 12.17 -19.89 3.53
CA ILE A 35 11.18 -19.73 2.45
C ILE A 35 11.50 -18.48 1.63
N LEU A 36 11.72 -17.34 2.29
CA LEU A 36 12.09 -16.09 1.63
C LEU A 36 13.49 -16.13 1.00
N LYS A 37 14.43 -16.90 1.56
CA LYS A 37 15.74 -17.13 0.92
C LYS A 37 15.62 -18.11 -0.25
N ALA A 38 14.75 -19.10 -0.16
CA ALA A 38 14.51 -20.09 -1.21
C ALA A 38 13.80 -19.47 -2.42
N SER A 39 12.87 -18.54 -2.21
CA SER A 39 12.28 -17.74 -3.29
C SER A 39 13.30 -16.82 -3.98
N LEU A 40 14.30 -16.32 -3.23
CA LEU A 40 15.39 -15.49 -3.75
C LEU A 40 16.62 -16.27 -4.25
N SER A 41 16.64 -17.60 -4.11
CA SER A 41 17.74 -18.48 -4.51
C SER A 41 17.30 -19.48 -5.58
N ASN A 42 18.26 -20.12 -6.25
CA ASN A 42 18.06 -21.11 -7.33
C ASN A 42 17.32 -22.38 -6.86
N VAL A 43 16.02 -22.29 -6.57
CA VAL A 43 15.13 -23.43 -6.35
C VAL A 43 14.36 -23.71 -7.64
N PRO A 44 14.35 -24.97 -8.14
CA PRO A 44 13.54 -25.34 -9.30
C PRO A 44 12.06 -25.08 -8.98
N TYR A 45 11.32 -24.53 -9.94
CA TYR A 45 9.87 -24.19 -9.90
C TYR A 45 9.49 -22.80 -9.36
N ALA A 46 9.97 -22.33 -8.21
CA ALA A 46 9.70 -20.95 -7.75
C ALA A 46 10.78 -19.94 -8.20
N GLY A 47 12.03 -20.40 -8.28
CA GLY A 47 13.16 -19.57 -8.70
C GLY A 47 13.15 -19.24 -10.19
N GLY A 48 12.39 -19.96 -11.03
CA GLY A 48 12.29 -19.70 -12.47
C GLY A 48 11.66 -18.34 -12.78
N LEU A 49 10.55 -18.02 -12.11
CA LEU A 49 9.79 -16.78 -12.35
C LEU A 49 10.53 -15.53 -11.87
N LEU A 50 11.15 -15.60 -10.68
CA LEU A 50 11.95 -14.49 -10.16
C LEU A 50 13.30 -14.38 -10.88
N ASN A 51 13.90 -15.49 -11.30
CA ASN A 51 15.07 -15.42 -12.17
C ASN A 51 14.73 -14.72 -13.48
N GLU A 52 13.65 -15.08 -14.17
CA GLU A 52 13.23 -14.40 -15.41
C GLU A 52 13.06 -12.89 -15.19
N LEU A 53 12.35 -12.47 -14.14
CA LEU A 53 12.20 -11.07 -13.74
C LEU A 53 13.54 -10.35 -13.44
N ILE A 54 14.49 -11.05 -12.83
CA ILE A 54 15.81 -10.49 -12.46
C ILE A 54 16.78 -10.49 -13.65
N PHE A 55 16.69 -11.45 -14.57
CA PHE A 55 17.59 -11.63 -15.71
C PHE A 55 17.24 -10.72 -16.90
N ASP A 56 15.96 -10.42 -17.14
CA ASP A 56 15.55 -9.56 -18.26
C ASP A 56 15.83 -8.06 -18.01
N ILE A 57 16.06 -7.65 -16.76
CA ILE A 57 16.32 -6.26 -16.37
C ILE A 57 17.75 -6.12 -15.84
N ARG A 58 18.24 -4.88 -15.60
CA ARG A 58 19.49 -4.55 -14.89
C ARG A 58 19.56 -5.22 -13.50
N GLY A 59 19.79 -6.53 -13.45
CA GLY A 59 19.44 -7.41 -12.33
C GLY A 59 20.00 -7.02 -10.97
N ARG A 60 21.15 -6.33 -10.92
CA ARG A 60 21.71 -5.83 -9.66
C ARG A 60 20.85 -4.79 -8.96
N ILE A 61 20.20 -3.90 -9.71
CA ILE A 61 19.32 -2.86 -9.14
C ILE A 61 18.02 -3.50 -8.65
N VAL A 62 17.43 -4.34 -9.48
CA VAL A 62 16.20 -5.09 -9.17
C VAL A 62 16.39 -5.95 -7.93
N GLN A 63 17.47 -6.72 -7.89
CA GLN A 63 17.79 -7.57 -6.76
C GLN A 63 18.03 -6.79 -5.49
N LYS A 64 18.67 -5.61 -5.57
CA LYS A 64 18.81 -4.71 -4.41
C LYS A 64 17.44 -4.25 -3.90
N ARG A 65 16.51 -3.88 -4.80
CA ARG A 65 15.14 -3.46 -4.42
C ARG A 65 14.39 -4.59 -3.71
N ILE A 66 14.40 -5.79 -4.30
CA ILE A 66 13.77 -6.97 -3.71
C ILE A 66 14.38 -7.29 -2.35
N ASN A 67 15.72 -7.36 -2.25
CA ASN A 67 16.39 -7.66 -0.99
C ASN A 67 16.04 -6.64 0.10
N ASN A 68 16.11 -5.35 -0.22
CA ASN A 68 15.77 -4.28 0.72
C ASN A 68 14.32 -4.40 1.22
N PHE A 69 13.37 -4.70 0.31
CA PHE A 69 11.97 -4.88 0.68
C PHE A 69 11.78 -6.10 1.58
N VAL A 70 12.38 -7.25 1.24
CA VAL A 70 12.29 -8.48 2.03
C VAL A 70 12.93 -8.30 3.41
N GLU A 71 14.10 -7.65 3.48
CA GLU A 71 14.74 -7.30 4.76
C GLU A 71 13.84 -6.38 5.60
N SER A 72 13.24 -5.36 4.98
CA SER A 72 12.31 -4.46 5.67
C SER A 72 11.08 -5.20 6.23
N PHE A 73 10.51 -6.12 5.45
CA PHE A 73 9.40 -6.98 5.88
C PHE A 73 9.78 -7.86 7.08
N LEU A 74 10.90 -8.56 6.99
CA LEU A 74 11.41 -9.41 8.06
C LEU A 74 11.68 -8.62 9.35
N ASN A 75 12.34 -7.47 9.23
CA ASN A 75 12.61 -6.61 10.39
C ASN A 75 11.32 -6.15 11.05
N TYR A 76 10.31 -5.75 10.26
CA TYR A 76 9.02 -5.32 10.80
C TYR A 76 8.34 -6.41 11.65
N ILE A 77 8.30 -7.65 11.16
CA ILE A 77 7.75 -8.80 11.90
C ILE A 77 8.51 -9.01 13.20
N LEU A 78 9.85 -8.99 13.14
CA LEU A 78 10.71 -9.23 14.30
C LEU A 78 10.58 -8.13 15.35
N ASP A 79 10.56 -6.87 14.93
CA ASP A 79 10.51 -5.71 15.80
C ASP A 79 9.16 -5.59 16.52
N HIS A 80 8.07 -6.05 15.88
CA HIS A 80 6.72 -5.99 16.44
C HIS A 80 6.30 -7.29 17.12
N GLY A 81 7.18 -8.30 17.19
CA GLY A 81 6.91 -9.58 17.86
C GLY A 81 5.70 -10.31 17.28
N ILE A 82 5.44 -10.15 15.98
CA ILE A 82 4.26 -10.73 15.33
C ILE A 82 4.39 -12.25 15.38
N ASN A 83 3.41 -12.90 16.01
CA ASN A 83 3.39 -14.35 16.08
C ASN A 83 2.95 -14.91 14.72
N LEU A 84 3.79 -15.76 14.16
CA LEU A 84 3.64 -16.27 12.81
C LEU A 84 3.27 -17.75 12.88
N GLU A 85 2.09 -18.09 12.39
CA GLU A 85 1.74 -19.50 12.18
C GLU A 85 2.45 -20.03 10.92
N GLU A 86 3.08 -21.21 11.04
CA GLU A 86 3.83 -21.84 9.92
C GLU A 86 2.93 -22.10 8.69
N SER A 87 1.65 -22.38 8.94
CA SER A 87 0.61 -22.56 7.91
C SER A 87 0.34 -21.28 7.10
N ALA A 88 0.50 -20.10 7.69
CA ALA A 88 0.19 -18.84 7.00
C ALA A 88 1.15 -18.59 5.82
N PHE A 89 2.44 -18.87 6.00
CA PHE A 89 3.50 -18.60 5.00
C PHE A 89 3.70 -19.71 3.98
N THR A 90 3.22 -20.91 4.29
CA THR A 90 3.27 -22.05 3.38
C THR A 90 2.01 -22.16 2.52
N SER A 91 1.01 -21.30 2.76
CA SER A 91 -0.22 -21.25 1.97
C SER A 91 0.02 -20.74 0.55
N GLU A 92 -0.74 -21.29 -0.40
CA GLU A 92 -0.75 -20.84 -1.79
C GLU A 92 -1.17 -19.38 -1.90
N THR A 93 -2.21 -18.97 -1.16
CA THR A 93 -2.70 -17.59 -1.10
C THR A 93 -1.62 -16.59 -0.71
N PHE A 94 -0.83 -16.90 0.32
CA PHE A 94 0.28 -16.04 0.74
C PHE A 94 1.36 -15.96 -0.33
N ASN A 95 1.75 -17.11 -0.91
CA ASN A 95 2.77 -17.15 -1.95
C ASN A 95 2.37 -16.33 -3.18
N ASP A 96 1.12 -16.44 -3.62
CA ASP A 96 0.58 -15.66 -4.73
C ASP A 96 0.64 -14.16 -4.44
N LEU A 97 0.15 -13.73 -3.27
CA LEU A 97 0.20 -12.34 -2.85
C LEU A 97 1.65 -11.83 -2.77
N TYR A 98 2.54 -12.62 -2.18
CA TYR A 98 3.96 -12.31 -2.07
C TYR A 98 4.59 -12.07 -3.44
N ILE A 99 4.38 -12.97 -4.40
CA ILE A 99 4.89 -12.84 -5.77
C ILE A 99 4.26 -11.62 -6.47
N SER A 100 2.96 -11.40 -6.33
CA SER A 100 2.26 -10.23 -6.87
C SER A 100 2.82 -8.91 -6.33
N ILE A 101 3.18 -8.86 -5.05
CA ILE A 101 3.82 -7.70 -4.43
C ILE A 101 5.25 -7.54 -4.95
N LEU A 102 6.05 -8.61 -5.00
CA LEU A 102 7.43 -8.53 -5.47
C LEU A 102 7.50 -7.99 -6.90
N LYS A 103 6.64 -8.44 -7.81
CA LYS A 103 6.56 -7.93 -9.19
C LYS A 103 6.40 -6.41 -9.23
N ARG A 104 5.63 -5.82 -8.31
CA ARG A 104 5.40 -4.38 -8.22
C ARG A 104 6.55 -3.64 -7.53
N VAL A 105 7.15 -4.23 -6.50
CA VAL A 105 8.31 -3.68 -5.78
C VAL A 105 9.50 -3.43 -6.72
N ILE A 106 9.64 -4.24 -7.76
CA ILE A 106 10.72 -4.09 -8.76
C ILE A 106 10.73 -2.69 -9.38
N ASP A 107 9.56 -2.11 -9.64
CA ASP A 107 9.42 -0.83 -10.37
C ASP A 107 9.20 0.37 -9.44
N ILE A 108 8.98 0.15 -8.15
CA ILE A 108 8.67 1.21 -7.19
C ILE A 108 9.94 1.77 -6.54
N THR A 109 10.02 3.09 -6.49
CA THR A 109 11.06 3.84 -5.76
C THR A 109 10.53 4.60 -4.54
N SER A 110 9.20 4.68 -4.38
CA SER A 110 8.58 5.37 -3.25
C SER A 110 8.62 4.50 -2.00
N GLU A 111 9.37 4.95 -0.98
CA GLU A 111 9.45 4.27 0.31
C GLU A 111 8.08 4.14 1.00
N GLU A 112 7.20 5.13 0.83
CA GLU A 112 5.83 5.07 1.37
C GLU A 112 5.00 3.96 0.72
N LYS A 113 5.12 3.77 -0.59
CA LYS A 113 4.45 2.65 -1.28
C LYS A 113 5.05 1.31 -0.85
N LEU A 114 6.37 1.21 -0.74
CA LEU A 114 7.03 0.00 -0.22
C LEU A 114 6.55 -0.33 1.19
N ARG A 115 6.36 0.68 2.04
CA ARG A 115 5.76 0.52 3.37
C ARG A 115 4.33 -0.01 3.30
N ILE A 116 3.50 0.48 2.39
CA ILE A 116 2.13 -0.03 2.19
C ILE A 116 2.15 -1.50 1.76
N PHE A 117 2.99 -1.87 0.80
CA PHE A 117 3.12 -3.28 0.38
C PHE A 117 3.59 -4.18 1.51
N ARG A 118 4.53 -3.71 2.34
CA ARG A 118 4.96 -4.43 3.53
C ARG A 118 3.79 -4.64 4.50
N GLN A 119 2.99 -3.61 4.74
CA GLN A 119 1.82 -3.68 5.62
C GLN A 119 0.80 -4.69 5.11
N ILE A 120 0.45 -4.65 3.82
CA ILE A 120 -0.47 -5.63 3.19
C ILE A 120 0.04 -7.06 3.41
N LEU A 121 1.34 -7.29 3.19
CA LEU A 121 1.92 -8.61 3.35
C LEU A 121 1.87 -9.07 4.82
N VAL A 122 2.20 -8.20 5.77
CA VAL A 122 2.11 -8.50 7.21
C VAL A 122 0.66 -8.80 7.61
N SER A 123 -0.28 -7.98 7.19
CA SER A 123 -1.70 -8.16 7.50
C SER A 123 -2.21 -9.51 7.01
N ASN A 124 -1.82 -9.92 5.81
CA ASN A 124 -2.21 -11.22 5.25
C ASN A 124 -1.64 -12.41 6.03
N THR A 125 -0.51 -12.25 6.74
CA THR A 125 0.06 -13.30 7.60
C THR A 125 -0.71 -13.49 8.90
N ILE A 126 -1.50 -12.50 9.31
CA ILE A 126 -2.28 -12.52 10.55
C ILE A 126 -3.74 -12.88 10.23
N MET A 127 -4.28 -12.33 9.14
CA MET A 127 -5.63 -12.58 8.67
C MET A 127 -5.64 -12.58 7.14
N SER A 128 -6.03 -13.70 6.52
CA SER A 128 -6.19 -13.70 5.06
C SER A 128 -7.34 -12.79 4.67
N TYR A 129 -7.00 -11.69 3.98
CA TYR A 129 -7.98 -10.82 3.37
C TYR A 129 -8.30 -11.34 1.97
N GLU A 130 -9.45 -11.99 1.82
CA GLU A 130 -9.96 -12.46 0.54
C GLU A 130 -10.84 -11.37 -0.09
N SER A 131 -10.35 -10.77 -1.16
CA SER A 131 -11.13 -9.87 -2.02
C SER A 131 -10.91 -10.23 -3.48
N THR A 132 -11.99 -10.25 -4.25
CA THR A 132 -11.93 -10.42 -5.71
C THR A 132 -11.22 -9.26 -6.40
N PHE A 133 -11.04 -8.13 -5.71
CA PHE A 133 -10.31 -6.95 -6.19
C PHE A 133 -8.86 -6.90 -5.74
N ARG A 134 -8.31 -7.96 -5.12
CA ARG A 134 -6.92 -7.98 -4.62
C ARG A 134 -5.88 -7.45 -5.62
N GLU A 135 -5.84 -7.99 -6.83
CA GLU A 135 -4.89 -7.53 -7.85
C GLU A 135 -5.17 -6.09 -8.30
N THR A 136 -6.45 -5.72 -8.43
CA THR A 136 -6.86 -4.33 -8.72
C THR A 136 -6.36 -3.36 -7.66
N PHE A 137 -6.44 -3.73 -6.38
CA PHE A 137 -5.95 -2.91 -5.28
C PHE A 137 -4.44 -2.81 -5.26
N LEU A 138 -3.72 -3.91 -5.49
CA LEU A 138 -2.26 -3.86 -5.64
C LEU A 138 -1.84 -2.94 -6.79
N ASP A 139 -2.55 -2.97 -7.91
CA ASP A 139 -2.32 -2.05 -9.04
C ASP A 139 -2.65 -0.60 -8.70
N LEU A 140 -3.65 -0.35 -7.85
CA LEU A 140 -3.97 0.99 -7.37
C LEU A 140 -2.86 1.53 -6.46
N VAL A 141 -2.30 0.73 -5.55
CA VAL A 141 -1.15 1.13 -4.72
C VAL A 141 0.04 1.53 -5.60
N SER A 142 0.31 0.77 -6.66
CA SER A 142 1.40 1.09 -7.59
C SER A 142 1.15 2.38 -8.37
N ARG A 143 -0.09 2.65 -8.79
CA ARG A 143 -0.42 3.77 -9.70
C ARG A 143 -0.72 5.08 -9.00
N LEU A 144 -1.40 5.06 -7.85
CA LEU A 144 -1.77 6.28 -7.13
C LEU A 144 -0.53 7.00 -6.60
N ASP A 145 -0.47 8.32 -6.67
CA ASP A 145 0.51 9.10 -5.94
C ASP A 145 0.32 8.91 -4.42
N TYR A 146 1.40 9.05 -3.64
CA TYR A 146 1.31 8.90 -2.20
C TYR A 146 0.31 9.89 -1.58
N ILE A 147 0.26 11.13 -2.09
CA ILE A 147 -0.67 12.15 -1.62
C ILE A 147 -2.12 11.73 -1.88
N GLN A 148 -2.40 11.05 -3.00
CA GLN A 148 -3.75 10.53 -3.29
C GLN A 148 -4.18 9.47 -2.27
N ILE A 149 -3.25 8.63 -1.82
CA ILE A 149 -3.52 7.64 -0.77
C ILE A 149 -3.80 8.34 0.58
N GLU A 150 -3.03 9.38 0.92
CA GLU A 150 -3.27 10.17 2.14
C GLU A 150 -4.62 10.91 2.08
N ILE A 151 -4.96 11.50 0.94
CA ILE A 151 -6.29 12.08 0.69
C ILE A 151 -7.38 11.04 0.96
N LEU A 152 -7.30 9.85 0.36
CA LEU A 152 -8.32 8.82 0.56
C LEU A 152 -8.48 8.40 2.04
N LYS A 153 -7.39 8.38 2.81
CA LYS A 153 -7.46 8.12 4.26
C LYS A 153 -8.25 9.18 5.00
N MET A 154 -8.14 10.46 4.63
CA MET A 154 -8.97 11.53 5.20
C MET A 154 -10.46 11.25 4.99
N TYR A 155 -10.81 10.72 3.80
CA TYR A 155 -12.18 10.38 3.44
C TYR A 155 -12.67 9.02 3.95
N LYS A 156 -11.84 8.23 4.66
CA LYS A 156 -12.16 6.85 5.06
C LYS A 156 -13.52 6.71 5.76
N GLU A 157 -13.80 7.62 6.69
CA GLU A 157 -15.02 7.62 7.50
C GLU A 157 -16.17 8.40 6.85
N THR A 158 -15.97 8.88 5.62
CA THR A 158 -17.02 9.55 4.84
C THR A 158 -17.84 8.52 4.04
N GLY A 159 -18.97 8.97 3.49
CA GLY A 159 -19.87 8.09 2.73
C GLY A 159 -20.65 7.12 3.61
N ARG A 160 -21.83 6.69 3.16
CA ARG A 160 -22.71 5.81 3.95
C ARG A 160 -22.32 4.34 3.88
N ARG A 161 -22.90 3.53 4.77
CA ARG A 161 -22.99 2.07 4.62
C ARG A 161 -24.22 1.77 3.76
N GLY A 162 -24.01 1.17 2.59
CA GLY A 162 -25.10 0.76 1.71
C GLY A 162 -25.48 1.80 0.66
N SER A 163 -25.97 1.29 -0.46
CA SER A 163 -26.17 1.99 -1.72
C SER A 163 -26.97 3.29 -1.59
N MET A 164 -26.27 4.41 -1.79
CA MET A 164 -26.78 5.55 -2.56
C MET A 164 -27.95 6.40 -2.03
N ASP A 165 -28.26 6.42 -0.74
CA ASP A 165 -29.00 7.55 -0.18
C ASP A 165 -28.07 8.31 0.73
N LEU A 166 -27.65 9.54 0.43
CA LEU A 166 -26.97 10.44 1.37
C LEU A 166 -28.02 11.31 2.06
N GLU A 167 -28.08 11.33 3.39
CA GLU A 167 -29.01 12.20 4.11
C GLU A 167 -28.75 13.66 3.71
N ASP A 168 -29.82 14.40 3.44
CA ASP A 168 -29.72 15.82 3.18
C ASP A 168 -29.13 16.52 4.42
N GLY A 169 -27.99 17.19 4.22
CA GLY A 169 -27.26 17.90 5.28
C GLY A 169 -25.89 17.30 5.64
N TYR A 170 -25.56 16.08 5.21
CA TYR A 170 -24.26 15.48 5.50
C TYR A 170 -23.15 15.99 4.55
N ILE A 171 -22.19 16.77 5.06
CA ILE A 171 -21.05 17.28 4.28
C ILE A 171 -19.87 16.31 4.42
N GLY A 172 -19.67 15.42 3.45
CA GLY A 172 -18.56 14.46 3.44
C GLY A 172 -17.18 15.06 3.19
N SER A 173 -17.12 16.39 3.01
CA SER A 173 -15.92 17.16 2.69
C SER A 173 -15.33 17.86 3.92
N VAL A 174 -15.78 17.46 5.12
CA VAL A 174 -15.37 18.01 6.41
C VAL A 174 -15.09 16.87 7.38
N SER A 175 -13.98 16.96 8.11
CA SER A 175 -13.67 16.05 9.20
C SER A 175 -14.71 16.17 10.32
N GLN A 176 -15.33 15.06 10.70
CA GLN A 176 -16.26 15.04 11.85
C GLN A 176 -15.56 15.32 13.19
N LEU A 177 -14.25 15.01 13.26
CA LEU A 177 -13.47 15.14 14.49
C LEU A 177 -12.99 16.58 14.70
N THR A 178 -12.60 17.27 13.62
CA THR A 178 -11.94 18.59 13.69
C THR A 178 -12.78 19.71 13.09
N SER A 179 -13.90 19.39 12.44
CA SER A 179 -14.71 20.32 11.65
C SER A 179 -13.94 21.07 10.55
N ARG A 180 -12.73 20.62 10.20
CA ARG A 180 -11.93 21.19 9.11
C ARG A 180 -12.34 20.62 7.77
N SER A 181 -12.32 21.47 6.74
CA SER A 181 -12.54 21.03 5.36
C SER A 181 -11.38 20.17 4.88
N PHE A 182 -11.68 19.02 4.28
CA PHE A 182 -10.68 18.16 3.64
C PHE A 182 -9.98 18.84 2.46
N LYS A 183 -10.61 19.84 1.83
CA LYS A 183 -9.94 20.67 0.80
C LYS A 183 -8.77 21.44 1.42
N ILE A 184 -8.98 22.07 2.58
CA ILE A 184 -7.91 22.81 3.28
C ILE A 184 -6.79 21.85 3.69
N GLU A 185 -7.14 20.72 4.31
CA GLU A 185 -6.17 19.72 4.76
C GLU A 185 -5.38 19.10 3.61
N THR A 186 -6.04 18.85 2.48
CA THR A 186 -5.38 18.38 1.26
C THR A 186 -4.41 19.43 0.73
N ILE A 187 -4.81 20.69 0.64
CA ILE A 187 -3.95 21.81 0.20
C ILE A 187 -2.72 21.94 1.11
N GLU A 188 -2.89 21.82 2.43
CA GLU A 188 -1.79 21.82 3.40
C GLU A 188 -0.85 20.62 3.19
N THR A 189 -1.39 19.44 2.93
CA THR A 189 -0.60 18.21 2.67
C THR A 189 0.21 18.35 1.38
N ILE A 190 -0.37 18.91 0.32
CA ILE A 190 0.31 19.18 -0.95
C ILE A 190 1.45 20.17 -0.73
N LYS A 191 1.21 21.29 -0.04
CA LYS A 191 2.25 22.29 0.26
C LYS A 191 3.38 21.73 1.12
N THR A 192 3.06 20.82 2.05
CA THR A 192 4.06 20.16 2.89
C THR A 192 4.99 19.26 2.06
N HIS A 193 4.45 18.53 1.08
CA HIS A 193 5.24 17.67 0.19
C HIS A 193 5.97 18.44 -0.91
N PHE A 194 5.45 19.60 -1.30
CA PHE A 194 5.99 20.44 -2.36
C PHE A 194 6.17 21.88 -1.86
N PRO A 195 7.18 22.18 -1.03
CA PRO A 195 7.29 23.47 -0.35
C PRO A 195 7.53 24.67 -1.29
N ASN A 196 7.99 24.43 -2.52
CA ASN A 196 8.39 25.46 -3.47
C ASN A 196 7.33 25.75 -4.56
N ILE A 197 6.13 25.17 -4.46
CA ILE A 197 5.07 25.42 -5.45
C ILE A 197 4.27 26.67 -5.07
N ASN A 198 3.78 27.38 -6.07
CA ASN A 198 2.90 28.53 -5.85
C ASN A 198 1.43 28.09 -5.63
N THR A 199 0.56 29.05 -5.34
CA THR A 199 -0.86 28.80 -5.09
C THR A 199 -1.58 28.15 -6.28
N ILE A 200 -1.32 28.62 -7.50
CA ILE A 200 -1.96 28.10 -8.73
C ILE A 200 -1.55 26.65 -8.97
N GLU A 201 -0.26 26.33 -8.80
CA GLU A 201 0.25 24.97 -8.92
C GLU A 201 -0.32 24.04 -7.83
N THR A 202 -0.52 24.56 -6.62
CA THR A 202 -1.14 23.81 -5.52
C THR A 202 -2.59 23.45 -5.86
N GLU A 203 -3.35 24.43 -6.35
CA GLU A 203 -4.74 24.24 -6.75
C GLU A 203 -4.86 23.27 -7.93
N GLY A 204 -4.00 23.40 -8.95
CA GLY A 204 -3.95 22.47 -10.08
C GLY A 204 -3.62 21.02 -9.65
N LYS A 205 -2.71 20.84 -8.69
CA LYS A 205 -2.43 19.52 -8.10
C LYS A 205 -3.62 18.98 -7.31
N TYR A 206 -4.30 19.82 -6.53
CA TYR A 206 -5.50 19.43 -5.81
C TYR A 206 -6.58 18.93 -6.77
N GLU A 207 -6.91 19.70 -7.80
CA GLU A 207 -7.91 19.32 -8.81
C GLU A 207 -7.53 18.02 -9.52
N PHE A 208 -6.27 17.91 -9.95
CA PHE A 208 -5.76 16.68 -10.56
C PHE A 208 -5.96 15.46 -9.65
N TYR A 209 -5.56 15.54 -8.37
CA TYR A 209 -5.69 14.42 -7.45
C TYR A 209 -7.14 14.03 -7.21
N MET A 210 -8.06 15.00 -7.05
CA MET A 210 -9.48 14.70 -6.87
C MET A 210 -10.09 14.05 -8.12
N CYS A 211 -9.88 14.66 -9.30
CA CYS A 211 -10.40 14.13 -10.56
C CYS A 211 -9.88 12.72 -10.84
N ASP A 212 -8.58 12.48 -10.58
CA ASP A 212 -7.98 11.17 -10.81
C ASP A 212 -8.54 10.11 -9.84
N LEU A 213 -8.75 10.46 -8.57
CA LEU A 213 -9.41 9.58 -7.58
C LEU A 213 -10.87 9.27 -7.94
N ILE A 214 -11.61 10.25 -8.46
CA ILE A 214 -12.97 10.06 -8.97
C ILE A 214 -12.97 9.15 -10.20
N SER A 215 -12.04 9.35 -11.15
CA SER A 215 -11.94 8.53 -12.36
C SER A 215 -11.64 7.05 -12.09
N LYS A 216 -11.02 6.76 -10.93
CA LYS A 216 -10.71 5.41 -10.44
C LYS A 216 -11.80 4.83 -9.55
N SER A 217 -12.95 5.50 -9.45
CA SER A 217 -14.09 5.11 -8.63
C SER A 217 -13.76 5.01 -7.14
N LEU A 218 -12.75 5.73 -6.65
CA LEU A 218 -12.36 5.73 -5.22
C LEU A 218 -13.06 6.85 -4.46
N LEU A 219 -13.30 7.98 -5.11
CA LEU A 219 -14.15 9.06 -4.63
C LEU A 219 -15.33 9.29 -5.58
N VAL A 220 -16.36 9.96 -5.08
CA VAL A 220 -17.49 10.46 -5.87
C VAL A 220 -17.80 11.90 -5.49
N ASP A 221 -18.06 12.73 -6.50
CA ASP A 221 -18.62 14.07 -6.32
C ASP A 221 -20.14 14.02 -6.49
N LYS A 222 -20.90 14.39 -5.45
CA LYS A 222 -22.37 14.37 -5.42
C LYS A 222 -22.97 15.26 -6.52
N LYS A 223 -22.28 16.31 -6.99
CA LYS A 223 -22.79 17.14 -8.10
C LYS A 223 -22.93 16.33 -9.40
N THR A 224 -21.97 15.45 -9.68
CA THR A 224 -21.99 14.58 -10.87
C THR A 224 -23.13 13.55 -10.87
N MET A 225 -23.77 13.35 -9.71
CA MET A 225 -24.82 12.35 -9.52
C MET A 225 -26.25 12.90 -9.73
N GLY A 226 -26.41 14.21 -9.86
CA GLY A 226 -27.72 14.84 -10.03
C GLY A 226 -27.60 16.15 -10.77
N ASN A 227 -27.87 16.12 -12.08
CA ASN A 227 -28.31 17.31 -12.81
C ASN A 227 -29.73 17.66 -12.38
N THR A 228 -29.92 18.04 -11.11
CA THR A 228 -31.13 18.70 -10.68
C THR A 228 -31.07 20.09 -11.30
N TRP A 229 -31.97 20.36 -12.25
CA TRP A 229 -32.03 21.54 -13.13
C TRP A 229 -31.97 22.92 -12.42
N ASN A 230 -31.99 22.96 -11.08
CA ASN A 230 -32.03 24.18 -10.28
C ASN A 230 -30.78 24.42 -9.39
N VAL A 231 -29.67 23.68 -9.54
CA VAL A 231 -28.45 23.85 -8.71
C VAL A 231 -27.26 24.25 -9.58
N VAL A 232 -27.36 25.41 -10.24
CA VAL A 232 -26.31 25.95 -11.12
C VAL A 232 -25.13 26.52 -10.32
N GLU A 233 -25.30 26.78 -9.02
CA GLU A 233 -24.35 27.56 -8.20
C GLU A 233 -23.33 26.76 -7.37
N LYS A 234 -23.40 25.42 -7.32
CA LYS A 234 -22.41 24.66 -6.53
C LYS A 234 -21.17 24.37 -7.37
N GLU A 235 -20.01 24.90 -6.96
CA GLU A 235 -18.72 24.61 -7.60
C GLU A 235 -18.40 23.10 -7.58
N GLY A 236 -17.69 22.58 -8.57
CA GLY A 236 -17.25 21.18 -8.58
C GLY A 236 -16.27 20.88 -7.45
N LEU A 237 -16.10 19.61 -7.08
CA LEU A 237 -15.20 19.16 -6.01
C LEU A 237 -15.56 19.71 -4.61
N THR A 238 -16.80 20.14 -4.42
CA THR A 238 -17.27 20.71 -3.13
C THR A 238 -17.95 19.67 -2.23
N LEU A 239 -18.50 18.60 -2.80
CA LEU A 239 -19.26 17.56 -2.08
C LEU A 239 -18.74 16.17 -2.44
N LEU A 240 -17.56 15.86 -1.91
CA LEU A 240 -16.84 14.60 -2.13
C LEU A 240 -17.12 13.58 -1.02
N TYR A 241 -17.18 12.31 -1.41
CA TYR A 241 -17.34 11.15 -0.53
C TYR A 241 -16.48 10.00 -1.05
N ILE A 242 -15.98 9.14 -0.15
CA ILE A 242 -15.40 7.86 -0.53
C ILE A 242 -16.51 6.89 -0.99
N THR A 243 -16.21 6.10 -2.03
CA THR A 243 -17.10 5.03 -2.50
C THR A 243 -16.93 3.76 -1.65
N ASP A 244 -17.85 2.79 -1.77
CA ASP A 244 -17.66 1.47 -1.14
C ASP A 244 -16.38 0.78 -1.64
N PHE A 245 -16.08 0.91 -2.93
CA PHE A 245 -14.84 0.41 -3.53
C PHE A 245 -13.60 1.11 -2.96
N GLY A 246 -13.66 2.43 -2.74
CA GLY A 246 -12.62 3.20 -2.09
C GLY A 246 -12.41 2.80 -0.62
N LYS A 247 -13.50 2.52 0.11
CA LYS A 247 -13.43 2.00 1.49
C LYS A 247 -12.78 0.63 1.54
N GLU A 248 -13.16 -0.26 0.64
CA GLU A 248 -12.56 -1.59 0.53
C GLU A 248 -11.06 -1.49 0.22
N PHE A 249 -10.67 -0.62 -0.71
CA PHE A 249 -9.26 -0.32 -1.00
C PHE A 249 -8.52 0.20 0.23
N ILE A 250 -9.08 1.18 0.96
CA ILE A 250 -8.45 1.71 2.17
C ILE A 250 -8.32 0.61 3.25
N ASN A 251 -9.34 -0.21 3.44
CA ASN A 251 -9.27 -1.32 4.38
C ASN A 251 -8.16 -2.31 3.96
N PHE A 252 -8.10 -2.70 2.69
CA PHE A 252 -7.04 -3.57 2.18
C PHE A 252 -5.63 -3.07 2.51
N ILE A 253 -5.37 -1.77 2.41
CA ILE A 253 -4.04 -1.19 2.66
C ILE A 253 -3.80 -0.74 4.12
N THR A 254 -4.86 -0.62 4.94
CA THR A 254 -4.78 -0.13 6.34
C THR A 254 -5.18 -1.16 7.39
N SER A 255 -5.64 -2.35 7.00
CA SER A 255 -5.99 -3.45 7.91
C SER A 255 -4.75 -4.01 8.59
N THR A 256 -4.07 -3.22 9.41
CA THR A 256 -3.27 -3.72 10.52
C THR A 256 -4.22 -4.24 11.61
N PRO A 257 -3.91 -5.37 12.26
CA PRO A 257 -4.58 -5.75 13.50
C PRO A 257 -4.35 -4.71 14.61
#